data_AF-A0A5S4F343-F1
#
_entry.id   AF-A0A5S4F343-F1
#
_cell.length_a   1.000
_cell.length_b   1.000
_cell.length_c   1.000
_cell.angle_alpha   90.00
_cell.angle_beta   90.00
_cell.angle_gamma   90.00
#
_symmetry.space_group_name_H-M   'P 1'
#
loop_
_entity.id
_entity.type
_entity.pdbx_description
1 polymer ?
#
loop_
_entity_poly.entity_id
_entity_poly.type
_entity_poly.pdbx_seq_one_letter_code
_entity_poly.pdbx_strand_id
1 'polypeptide(L)'
;MRALLATSPGRLDRRGFFALTGAAGLATLGLTGTAEAAAGRYFNRRIPDEAHARMGKMAPSGITSFSFTPSNGWVIVTQNGGYFAPNIPDECFAKLKQLIAAGTRIHCVAFPPGGGNSWVITGDKAFYARNIPEECYQKIVAYYKAGQQVVHVAFPPAGGNRWVVVGTKGFFARNIDEECYRRMLTMSRSGRRVTRVAFPYTGGWAVVAGNAFYTRNIDNECFQQMKKFAAGGQPIHNVAFSPVRNGWSLISRG
;
A
#
# COMPACT_ATOMS: atom_id res chain seq x y z
N MET A 1 -73.15 -7.45 11.29
CA MET A 1 -73.26 -8.77 11.94
C MET A 1 -71.83 -9.28 12.20
N ARG A 2 -71.58 -9.76 13.43
CA ARG A 2 -70.40 -10.44 14.02
C ARG A 2 -69.63 -11.40 13.06
N ALA A 3 -68.36 -11.81 13.25
CA ALA A 3 -67.33 -11.63 14.29
C ALA A 3 -65.95 -12.15 13.81
N LEU A 4 -64.91 -11.78 14.57
CA LEU A 4 -63.51 -12.20 14.67
C LEU A 4 -63.17 -13.70 14.47
N LEU A 5 -61.94 -13.98 14.02
CA LEU A 5 -60.92 -14.73 14.79
C LEU A 5 -59.49 -14.43 14.26
N ALA A 6 -58.54 -14.42 15.19
CA ALA A 6 -57.18 -13.90 15.08
C ALA A 6 -56.12 -15.01 14.90
N THR A 7 -54.90 -14.67 14.43
CA THR A 7 -53.62 -15.11 15.03
C THR A 7 -52.38 -14.40 14.45
N SER A 8 -51.71 -13.66 15.33
CA SER A 8 -50.25 -13.40 15.53
C SER A 8 -49.29 -12.81 14.48
N PRO A 9 -48.34 -11.93 14.90
CA PRO A 9 -47.39 -11.22 14.03
C PRO A 9 -46.00 -11.90 13.94
N GLY A 10 -45.51 -12.10 12.71
CA GLY A 10 -44.20 -12.68 12.41
C GLY A 10 -43.09 -11.64 12.17
N ARG A 11 -42.45 -11.23 13.27
CA ARG A 11 -41.00 -10.96 13.47
C ARG A 11 -40.14 -10.42 12.30
N LEU A 12 -39.65 -9.19 12.50
CA LEU A 12 -38.44 -8.59 11.89
C LEU A 12 -37.23 -9.53 11.99
N ASP A 13 -36.60 -9.86 10.86
CA ASP A 13 -35.33 -10.58 10.86
C ASP A 13 -34.14 -9.59 10.89
N ARG A 14 -33.68 -9.34 12.12
CA ARG A 14 -32.37 -8.76 12.47
C ARG A 14 -31.53 -9.89 13.07
N ARG A 15 -30.68 -10.53 12.27
CA ARG A 15 -29.62 -11.46 12.74
C ARG A 15 -28.51 -11.48 11.69
N GLY A 16 -27.22 -11.32 11.99
CA GLY A 16 -26.51 -11.09 13.23
C GLY A 16 -25.05 -10.84 12.89
N PHE A 17 -24.46 -9.81 13.51
CA PHE A 17 -23.02 -9.59 13.58
C PHE A 17 -22.35 -10.76 14.30
N PHE A 18 -21.28 -11.34 13.76
CA PHE A 18 -20.42 -12.23 14.52
C PHE A 18 -19.23 -11.44 15.08
N ALA A 19 -19.32 -11.14 16.37
CA ALA A 19 -18.16 -10.92 17.23
C ALA A 19 -17.60 -12.30 17.61
N LEU A 20 -16.30 -12.51 17.41
CA LEU A 20 -15.64 -13.75 17.77
C LEU A 20 -15.19 -13.67 19.24
N THR A 21 -15.92 -14.35 20.13
CA THR A 21 -15.47 -14.66 21.50
C THR A 21 -14.66 -15.94 21.49
N GLY A 22 -13.44 -15.89 22.05
CA GLY A 22 -12.50 -17.00 22.09
C GLY A 22 -12.94 -18.15 23.01
N ALA A 23 -12.62 -19.36 22.59
CA ALA A 23 -12.55 -20.53 23.44
C ALA A 23 -11.17 -21.19 23.24
N ALA A 24 -10.47 -21.40 24.36
CA ALA A 24 -9.18 -22.04 24.43
C ALA A 24 -9.32 -23.56 24.20
N GLY A 25 -8.51 -24.12 23.31
CA GLY A 25 -8.30 -25.55 23.16
C GLY A 25 -6.81 -25.84 23.16
N LEU A 26 -6.35 -26.62 24.14
CA LEU A 26 -4.97 -27.13 24.23
C LEU A 26 -4.72 -28.16 23.12
N ALA A 27 -3.60 -28.02 22.42
CA ALA A 27 -2.91 -29.13 21.75
C ALA A 27 -1.39 -28.88 21.79
N THR A 28 -0.66 -29.85 22.34
CA THR A 28 0.81 -29.83 22.49
C THR A 28 1.52 -30.55 21.34
N LEU A 29 2.39 -29.79 20.67
CA LEU A 29 3.75 -30.05 20.14
C LEU A 29 4.04 -31.19 19.14
N GLY A 30 4.62 -30.77 18.00
CA GLY A 30 5.36 -31.58 17.03
C GLY A 30 6.35 -30.73 16.20
N LEU A 31 7.55 -30.54 16.77
CA LEU A 31 8.90 -30.28 16.24
C LEU A 31 9.17 -29.58 14.87
N THR A 32 10.14 -28.65 14.97
CA THR A 32 11.01 -28.03 13.93
C THR A 32 10.46 -26.89 13.08
N GLY A 33 10.50 -25.69 13.69
CA GLY A 33 10.46 -24.42 12.98
C GLY A 33 10.96 -23.31 13.89
N THR A 34 12.28 -23.18 14.06
CA THR A 34 12.87 -21.98 14.68
C THR A 34 12.72 -20.79 13.74
N ALA A 35 11.53 -20.18 13.69
CA ALA A 35 11.28 -18.83 13.18
C ALA A 35 9.81 -18.40 13.41
N GLU A 36 9.19 -18.75 14.53
CA GLU A 36 7.80 -18.38 14.82
C GLU A 36 7.71 -17.54 16.09
N ALA A 37 8.46 -16.43 16.14
CA ALA A 37 8.29 -15.34 17.10
C ALA A 37 9.12 -14.11 16.70
N ALA A 38 8.80 -13.50 15.56
CA ALA A 38 8.96 -12.07 15.36
C ALA A 38 7.80 -11.65 14.48
N ALA A 39 6.85 -10.89 15.02
CA ALA A 39 5.83 -10.21 14.23
C ALA A 39 6.56 -9.16 13.36
N GLY A 40 7.16 -9.62 12.26
CA GLY A 40 8.14 -8.88 11.50
C GLY A 40 7.54 -7.60 10.95
N ARG A 41 8.28 -6.49 11.08
CA ARG A 41 7.93 -5.21 10.43
C ARG A 41 7.80 -5.33 8.91
N TYR A 42 8.16 -6.45 8.30
CA TYR A 42 8.00 -6.70 6.89
C TYR A 42 7.87 -8.20 6.60
N PHE A 43 7.27 -8.50 5.45
CA PHE A 43 7.23 -9.84 4.88
C PHE A 43 7.26 -9.72 3.35
N ASN A 44 8.03 -10.55 2.67
CA ASN A 44 8.16 -10.48 1.22
C ASN A 44 8.41 -11.85 0.60
N ARG A 45 8.10 -11.97 -0.69
CA ARG A 45 8.32 -13.18 -1.48
C ARG A 45 8.82 -12.83 -2.87
N ARG A 46 9.78 -13.62 -3.36
CA ARG A 46 10.32 -13.59 -4.72
C ARG A 46 10.91 -12.23 -5.14
N ILE A 47 11.28 -11.40 -4.17
CA ILE A 47 12.05 -10.17 -4.38
C ILE A 47 13.56 -10.51 -4.44
N PRO A 48 14.44 -9.60 -4.90
CA PRO A 48 15.89 -9.81 -4.81
C PRO A 48 16.36 -10.02 -3.36
N ASP A 49 17.30 -10.93 -3.13
CA ASP A 49 17.79 -11.26 -1.79
C ASP A 49 18.44 -10.04 -1.10
N GLU A 50 19.14 -9.21 -1.87
CA GLU A 50 19.68 -7.96 -1.37
C GLU A 50 18.57 -7.03 -0.86
N ALA A 51 17.44 -6.96 -1.56
CA ALA A 51 16.30 -6.13 -1.13
C ALA A 51 15.73 -6.63 0.20
N HIS A 52 15.60 -7.95 0.38
CA HIS A 52 15.20 -8.55 1.66
C HIS A 52 16.19 -8.20 2.78
N ALA A 53 17.49 -8.41 2.55
CA ALA A 53 18.54 -8.14 3.54
C ALA A 53 18.60 -6.66 3.93
N ARG A 54 18.47 -5.75 2.96
CA ARG A 54 18.43 -4.30 3.18
C ARG A 54 17.18 -3.88 3.96
N MET A 55 16.04 -4.51 3.67
CA MET A 55 14.80 -4.28 4.42
C MET A 55 14.97 -4.63 5.90
N GLY A 56 15.61 -5.75 6.22
CA GLY A 56 15.93 -6.13 7.61
C GLY A 56 16.77 -5.09 8.34
N LYS A 57 17.83 -4.60 7.69
CA LYS A 57 18.72 -3.56 8.26
C LYS A 57 18.01 -2.21 8.45
N MET A 58 17.04 -1.89 7.59
CA MET A 58 16.40 -0.58 7.54
C MET A 58 15.04 -0.52 8.25
N ALA A 59 14.42 -1.66 8.53
CA ALA A 59 13.13 -1.75 9.23
C ALA A 59 13.11 -1.07 10.62
N PRO A 60 14.19 -1.12 11.44
CA PRO A 60 14.24 -0.39 12.72
C PRO A 60 14.03 1.13 12.57
N SER A 61 14.54 1.73 11.49
CA SER A 61 14.43 3.17 11.18
C SER A 61 13.08 3.57 10.58
N GLY A 62 12.15 2.62 10.43
CA GLY A 62 10.81 2.83 9.89
C GLY A 62 10.83 3.13 8.39
N ILE A 63 10.55 2.13 7.56
CA ILE A 63 10.54 2.30 6.10
C ILE A 63 9.28 3.06 5.68
N THR A 64 9.45 4.19 4.98
CA THR A 64 8.34 5.02 4.47
C THR A 64 7.95 4.66 3.05
N SER A 65 8.93 4.32 2.21
CA SER A 65 8.75 3.97 0.82
C SER A 65 9.60 2.76 0.45
N PHE A 66 8.98 1.80 -0.21
CA PHE A 66 9.64 0.71 -0.92
C PHE A 66 8.92 0.50 -2.26
N SER A 67 9.67 0.43 -3.35
CA SER A 67 9.11 0.37 -4.70
C SER A 67 10.10 -0.24 -5.68
N PHE A 68 9.55 -0.95 -6.67
CA PHE A 68 10.31 -1.49 -7.80
C PHE A 68 10.21 -0.56 -9.00
N THR A 69 11.28 -0.48 -9.79
CA THR A 69 11.23 0.09 -11.14
C THR A 69 10.74 -0.99 -12.11
N PRO A 70 10.21 -0.61 -13.29
CA PRO A 70 9.81 -1.58 -14.32
C PRO A 70 10.99 -2.43 -14.82
N SER A 71 12.22 -1.90 -14.75
CA SER A 71 13.46 -2.57 -15.15
C SER A 71 14.10 -3.40 -14.01
N ASN A 72 13.31 -3.80 -13.01
CA ASN A 72 13.75 -4.62 -11.87
C ASN A 72 14.80 -3.98 -10.94
N GLY A 73 14.99 -2.66 -11.03
CA GLY A 73 15.60 -1.88 -9.97
C GLY A 73 14.64 -1.67 -8.81
N TRP A 74 15.12 -1.11 -7.71
CA TRP A 74 14.28 -0.84 -6.55
C TRP A 74 14.85 0.27 -5.68
N VAL A 75 13.99 0.82 -4.83
CA VAL A 75 14.32 1.87 -3.88
C VAL A 75 13.68 1.57 -2.54
N ILE A 76 14.42 1.84 -1.46
CA ILE A 76 13.95 1.83 -0.08
C ILE A 76 14.34 3.14 0.59
N VAL A 77 13.42 3.73 1.34
CA VAL A 77 13.62 4.96 2.10
C VAL A 77 13.01 4.84 3.49
N THR A 78 13.67 5.40 4.50
CA THR A 78 13.28 5.36 5.91
C THR A 78 12.92 6.73 6.47
N GLN A 79 12.26 6.77 7.63
CA GLN A 79 11.75 7.99 8.25
C GLN A 79 12.83 9.00 8.60
N ASN A 80 14.04 8.53 8.92
CA ASN A 80 15.20 9.35 9.24
C ASN A 80 16.08 9.68 8.01
N GLY A 81 15.59 9.40 6.80
CA GLY A 81 16.31 9.71 5.57
C GLY A 81 17.34 8.67 5.13
N GLY A 82 17.47 7.52 5.80
CA GLY A 82 18.26 6.41 5.27
C GLY A 82 17.64 5.86 3.98
N TYR A 83 18.45 5.63 2.95
CA TYR A 83 17.97 5.12 1.65
C TYR A 83 18.96 4.15 1.00
N PHE A 84 18.44 3.29 0.13
CA PHE A 84 19.23 2.44 -0.77
C PHE A 84 18.44 2.26 -2.07
N ALA A 85 19.08 2.41 -3.22
CA ALA A 85 18.36 2.56 -4.49
C ALA A 85 19.15 2.04 -5.71
N PRO A 86 19.35 0.72 -5.82
CA PRO A 86 20.07 0.14 -6.96
C PRO A 86 19.21 0.13 -8.23
N ASN A 87 19.86 0.40 -9.36
CA ASN A 87 19.28 0.30 -10.71
C ASN A 87 18.01 1.16 -10.90
N ILE A 88 18.00 2.36 -10.33
CA ILE A 88 17.00 3.40 -10.61
C ILE A 88 17.62 4.46 -11.55
N PRO A 89 16.82 5.29 -12.24
CA PRO A 89 17.36 6.37 -13.08
C PRO A 89 18.27 7.32 -12.28
N ASP A 90 19.42 7.69 -12.85
CA ASP A 90 20.44 8.51 -12.16
C ASP A 90 19.89 9.86 -11.68
N GLU A 91 19.05 10.52 -12.49
CA GLU A 91 18.40 11.78 -12.10
C GLU A 91 17.47 11.59 -10.90
N CYS A 92 16.76 10.45 -10.84
CA CYS A 92 15.91 10.10 -9.70
C CYS A 92 16.77 9.90 -8.44
N PHE A 93 17.88 9.17 -8.54
CA PHE A 93 18.82 8.96 -7.44
C PHE A 93 19.39 10.28 -6.91
N ALA A 94 19.88 11.14 -7.82
CA ALA A 94 20.43 12.45 -7.48
C ALA A 94 19.38 13.33 -6.79
N LYS A 95 18.15 13.35 -7.28
CA LYS A 95 17.05 14.13 -6.68
C LYS A 95 16.59 13.57 -5.34
N LEU A 96 16.55 12.25 -5.18
CA LEU A 96 16.28 11.62 -3.89
C LEU A 96 17.32 12.05 -2.84
N LYS A 97 18.61 11.98 -3.19
CA LYS A 97 19.71 12.41 -2.32
C LYS A 97 19.59 13.90 -1.96
N GLN A 98 19.31 14.76 -2.94
CA GLN A 98 19.14 16.20 -2.73
C GLN A 98 17.99 16.50 -1.75
N LEU A 99 16.83 15.87 -1.93
CA LEU A 99 15.67 16.06 -1.08
C LEU A 99 15.94 15.65 0.37
N ILE A 100 16.58 14.50 0.56
CA ILE A 100 16.95 13.98 1.88
C ILE A 100 17.97 14.90 2.56
N ALA A 101 18.99 15.36 1.83
CA ALA A 101 19.98 16.30 2.34
C ALA A 101 19.36 17.66 2.74
N ALA A 102 18.30 18.09 2.04
CA ALA A 102 17.50 19.26 2.39
C ALA A 102 16.52 19.01 3.57
N GLY A 103 16.57 17.83 4.20
CA GLY A 103 15.71 17.46 5.33
C GLY A 103 14.25 17.23 4.94
N THR A 104 13.97 16.86 3.70
CA THR A 104 12.64 16.41 3.27
C THR A 104 12.42 14.97 3.71
N ARG A 105 11.34 14.70 4.43
CA ARG A 105 10.91 13.34 4.74
C ARG A 105 10.16 12.77 3.54
N ILE A 106 10.72 11.72 2.94
CA ILE A 106 10.14 11.08 1.76
C ILE A 106 8.93 10.23 2.16
N HIS A 107 7.81 10.44 1.47
CA HIS A 107 6.58 9.66 1.63
C HIS A 107 6.44 8.56 0.58
N CYS A 108 6.85 8.84 -0.66
CA CYS A 108 6.66 7.95 -1.79
C CYS A 108 7.74 8.19 -2.85
N VAL A 109 8.24 7.11 -3.42
CA VAL A 109 8.96 7.08 -4.70
C VAL A 109 8.19 6.13 -5.61
N ALA A 110 7.79 6.56 -6.80
CA ALA A 110 7.02 5.73 -7.73
C ALA A 110 7.52 5.87 -9.17
N PHE A 111 7.38 4.79 -9.93
CA PHE A 111 7.89 4.67 -11.29
C PHE A 111 6.74 4.25 -12.22
N PRO A 112 6.41 5.05 -13.26
CA PRO A 112 5.49 4.64 -14.30
C PRO A 112 6.00 3.40 -15.07
N PRO A 113 5.11 2.53 -15.57
CA PRO A 113 5.48 1.26 -16.17
C PRO A 113 6.23 1.36 -17.50
N GLY A 114 6.17 2.51 -18.18
CA GLY A 114 6.95 2.76 -19.40
C GLY A 114 8.46 2.77 -19.15
N GLY A 115 8.89 2.89 -17.88
CA GLY A 115 10.30 2.86 -17.50
C GLY A 115 11.07 4.10 -17.96
N GLY A 116 12.37 3.93 -18.19
CA GLY A 116 13.28 5.01 -18.55
C GLY A 116 13.42 6.07 -17.44
N ASN A 117 13.66 7.32 -17.83
CA ASN A 117 13.74 8.45 -16.91
C ASN A 117 12.35 9.01 -16.56
N SER A 118 11.46 8.14 -16.06
CA SER A 118 10.11 8.50 -15.62
C SER A 118 9.89 8.09 -14.17
N TRP A 119 9.59 9.05 -13.30
CA TRP A 119 9.52 8.83 -11.85
C TRP A 119 8.88 10.01 -11.13
N VAL A 120 8.46 9.78 -9.88
CA VAL A 120 8.00 10.81 -8.95
C VAL A 120 8.50 10.51 -7.54
N ILE A 121 8.93 11.55 -6.83
CA ILE A 121 9.29 11.53 -5.42
C ILE A 121 8.42 12.56 -4.71
N THR A 122 7.67 12.14 -3.69
CA THR A 122 6.88 13.05 -2.85
C THR A 122 7.36 13.00 -1.40
N GLY A 123 7.34 14.14 -0.73
CA GLY A 123 7.73 14.25 0.68
C GLY A 123 6.89 15.26 1.46
N ASP A 124 7.28 15.53 2.69
CA ASP A 124 6.56 16.44 3.58
C ASP A 124 6.65 17.93 3.17
N LYS A 125 7.78 18.34 2.62
CA LYS A 125 8.08 19.73 2.23
C LYS A 125 8.03 19.97 0.73
N ALA A 126 8.48 19.00 -0.05
CA ALA A 126 8.68 19.14 -1.49
C ALA A 126 8.37 17.85 -2.23
N PHE A 127 8.22 17.97 -3.54
CA PHE A 127 8.14 16.85 -4.47
C PHE A 127 8.93 17.17 -5.74
N TYR A 128 9.33 16.13 -6.46
CA TYR A 128 9.89 16.22 -7.80
C TYR A 128 9.28 15.11 -8.66
N ALA A 129 9.04 15.40 -9.93
CA ALA A 129 8.55 14.41 -10.88
C ALA A 129 9.21 14.63 -12.25
N ARG A 130 9.37 13.55 -13.00
CA ARG A 130 9.92 13.55 -14.35
C ARG A 130 9.10 12.63 -15.24
N ASN A 131 8.70 13.12 -16.40
CA ASN A 131 8.02 12.35 -17.46
C ASN A 131 6.82 11.50 -16.96
N ILE A 132 6.02 12.04 -16.03
CA ILE A 132 4.74 11.46 -15.63
C ILE A 132 3.60 12.10 -16.43
N PRO A 133 2.40 11.50 -16.51
CA PRO A 133 1.27 12.15 -17.18
C PRO A 133 1.01 13.57 -16.64
N GLU A 134 0.84 14.54 -17.52
CA GLU A 134 0.74 15.97 -17.15
C GLU A 134 -0.38 16.21 -16.12
N GLU A 135 -1.53 15.59 -16.31
CA GLU A 135 -2.64 15.71 -15.36
C GLU A 135 -2.28 15.18 -13.96
N CYS A 136 -1.50 14.09 -13.89
CA CYS A 136 -1.00 13.55 -12.63
C CYS A 136 -0.08 14.58 -11.94
N TYR A 137 0.82 15.19 -12.71
CA TYR A 137 1.71 16.25 -12.21
C TYR A 137 0.91 17.44 -11.67
N GLN A 138 -0.07 17.94 -12.44
CA GLN A 138 -0.93 19.05 -12.03
C GLN A 138 -1.72 18.75 -10.76
N LYS A 139 -2.19 17.51 -10.57
CA LYS A 139 -2.84 17.12 -9.31
C LYS A 139 -1.88 17.13 -8.13
N ILE A 140 -0.65 16.67 -8.31
CA ILE A 140 0.37 16.76 -7.24
C ILE A 140 0.65 18.23 -6.91
N VAL A 141 0.87 19.10 -7.91
CA VAL A 141 1.05 20.54 -7.71
C VAL A 141 -0.12 21.14 -6.93
N ALA A 142 -1.36 20.81 -7.31
CA ALA A 142 -2.55 21.32 -6.66
C ALA A 142 -2.64 20.91 -5.18
N TYR A 143 -2.26 19.67 -4.84
CA TYR A 143 -2.19 19.23 -3.45
C TYR A 143 -1.20 20.08 -2.62
N TYR A 144 0.04 20.25 -3.10
CA TYR A 144 1.04 21.04 -2.37
C TYR A 144 0.65 22.53 -2.26
N LYS A 145 0.07 23.11 -3.31
CA LYS A 145 -0.46 24.49 -3.27
C LYS A 145 -1.59 24.66 -2.24
N ALA A 146 -2.39 23.62 -2.03
CA ALA A 146 -3.45 23.60 -1.02
C ALA A 146 -2.95 23.24 0.40
N GLY A 147 -1.63 23.18 0.63
CA GLY A 147 -1.05 22.81 1.91
C GLY A 147 -1.29 21.33 2.29
N GLN A 148 -1.50 20.46 1.30
CA GLN A 148 -1.73 19.03 1.49
C GLN A 148 -0.57 18.24 0.89
N GLN A 149 0.10 17.43 1.73
CA GLN A 149 1.16 16.57 1.25
C GLN A 149 0.59 15.39 0.46
N VAL A 150 1.27 15.02 -0.62
CA VAL A 150 1.02 13.75 -1.31
C VAL A 150 1.74 12.63 -0.57
N VAL A 151 0.97 11.68 -0.05
CA VAL A 151 1.48 10.55 0.72
C VAL A 151 1.77 9.33 -0.15
N HIS A 152 1.12 9.21 -1.31
CA HIS A 152 1.30 8.07 -2.22
C HIS A 152 1.00 8.44 -3.67
N VAL A 153 1.76 7.88 -4.61
CA VAL A 153 1.45 7.88 -6.03
C VAL A 153 1.58 6.45 -6.55
N ALA A 154 0.67 6.01 -7.41
CA ALA A 154 0.70 4.68 -8.00
C ALA A 154 0.36 4.71 -9.48
N PHE A 155 1.07 3.88 -10.26
CA PHE A 155 0.86 3.71 -11.69
C PHE A 155 0.52 2.24 -11.97
N PRO A 156 -0.66 1.92 -12.54
CA PRO A 156 -0.98 0.56 -12.96
C PRO A 156 -0.01 0.07 -14.05
N PRO A 157 0.51 -1.18 -13.97
CA PRO A 157 1.44 -1.75 -14.95
C PRO A 157 0.96 -1.75 -16.40
N ALA A 158 -0.37 -1.73 -16.62
CA ALA A 158 -0.97 -1.64 -17.94
C ALA A 158 -0.61 -0.35 -18.73
N GLY A 159 0.03 0.64 -18.07
CA GLY A 159 0.53 1.85 -18.72
C GLY A 159 -0.54 2.83 -19.17
N GLY A 160 -0.17 3.74 -20.06
CA GLY A 160 -1.03 4.83 -20.54
C GLY A 160 -1.29 5.91 -19.48
N ASN A 161 -2.30 6.74 -19.70
CA ASN A 161 -2.73 7.77 -18.75
C ASN A 161 -3.56 7.14 -17.60
N ARG A 162 -2.92 6.30 -16.78
CA ARG A 162 -3.52 5.61 -15.64
C ARG A 162 -2.69 5.87 -14.39
N TRP A 163 -3.30 6.39 -13.33
CA TRP A 163 -2.57 6.75 -12.11
C TRP A 163 -3.50 7.00 -10.93
N VAL A 164 -2.92 7.00 -9.73
CA VAL A 164 -3.56 7.41 -8.48
C VAL A 164 -2.62 8.36 -7.74
N VAL A 165 -3.16 9.46 -7.22
CA VAL A 165 -2.48 10.38 -6.31
C VAL A 165 -3.28 10.41 -5.01
N VAL A 166 -2.63 10.08 -3.90
CA VAL A 166 -3.23 10.08 -2.56
C VAL A 166 -2.59 11.20 -1.74
N GLY A 167 -3.40 12.16 -1.33
CA GLY A 167 -3.02 13.23 -0.41
C GLY A 167 -3.41 12.92 1.04
N THR A 168 -3.03 13.80 1.95
CA THR A 168 -3.39 13.68 3.38
C THR A 168 -4.90 13.80 3.67
N LYS A 169 -5.67 14.45 2.79
CA LYS A 169 -7.12 14.70 2.97
C LYS A 169 -8.02 14.06 1.90
N GLY A 170 -7.46 13.30 0.96
CA GLY A 170 -8.25 12.70 -0.12
C GLY A 170 -7.37 12.07 -1.20
N PHE A 171 -7.98 11.70 -2.33
CA PHE A 171 -7.25 11.13 -3.46
C PHE A 171 -7.86 11.55 -4.80
N PHE A 172 -7.08 11.43 -5.87
CA PHE A 172 -7.54 11.46 -7.26
C PHE A 172 -7.04 10.20 -7.96
N ALA A 173 -7.85 9.68 -8.89
CA ALA A 173 -7.48 8.56 -9.73
C ALA A 173 -7.93 8.80 -11.16
N ARG A 174 -7.15 8.31 -12.11
CA ARG A 174 -7.44 8.40 -13.54
C ARG A 174 -7.33 7.01 -14.16
N ASN A 175 -8.37 6.58 -14.86
CA ASN A 175 -8.41 5.36 -15.68
C ASN A 175 -7.89 4.10 -14.97
N ILE A 176 -8.21 3.95 -13.67
CA ILE A 176 -7.97 2.72 -12.93
C ILE A 176 -9.21 1.83 -12.95
N ASP A 177 -9.06 0.58 -12.52
CA ASP A 177 -10.17 -0.34 -12.32
C ASP A 177 -11.31 0.28 -11.49
N GLU A 178 -12.54 0.16 -11.98
CA GLU A 178 -13.72 0.79 -11.37
C GLU A 178 -13.98 0.26 -9.96
N GLU A 179 -13.79 -1.06 -9.74
CA GLU A 179 -13.95 -1.62 -8.41
C GLU A 179 -12.89 -1.08 -7.43
N CYS A 180 -11.64 -0.96 -7.88
CA CYS A 180 -10.58 -0.32 -7.09
C CYS A 180 -10.98 1.09 -6.65
N TYR A 181 -11.41 1.92 -7.60
CA TYR A 181 -11.84 3.29 -7.33
C TYR A 181 -13.03 3.35 -6.36
N ARG A 182 -14.04 2.51 -6.59
CA ARG A 182 -15.23 2.43 -5.72
C ARG A 182 -14.85 2.03 -4.29
N ARG A 183 -13.91 1.11 -4.10
CA ARG A 183 -13.42 0.72 -2.78
C ARG A 183 -12.71 1.87 -2.07
N MET A 184 -11.85 2.61 -2.78
CA MET A 184 -11.22 3.81 -2.22
C MET A 184 -12.26 4.86 -1.77
N LEU A 185 -13.30 5.08 -2.58
CA LEU A 185 -14.41 5.97 -2.25
C LEU A 185 -15.20 5.50 -1.02
N THR A 186 -15.60 4.23 -0.97
CA THR A 186 -16.32 3.65 0.17
C THR A 186 -15.51 3.78 1.45
N MET A 187 -14.21 3.47 1.42
CA MET A 187 -13.34 3.62 2.58
C MET A 187 -13.28 5.08 3.06
N SER A 188 -13.08 6.01 2.14
CA SER A 188 -13.01 7.44 2.45
C SER A 188 -14.31 7.99 3.04
N ARG A 189 -15.47 7.57 2.50
CA ARG A 189 -16.79 7.94 3.03
C ARG A 189 -17.07 7.37 4.42
N SER A 190 -16.46 6.23 4.77
CA SER A 190 -16.52 5.67 6.12
C SER A 190 -15.53 6.31 7.10
N GLY A 191 -14.88 7.42 6.73
CA GLY A 191 -13.91 8.13 7.56
C GLY A 191 -12.51 7.52 7.56
N ARG A 192 -12.26 6.47 6.78
CA ARG A 192 -10.93 5.83 6.66
C ARG A 192 -10.11 6.54 5.60
N ARG A 193 -8.93 7.03 5.98
CA ARG A 193 -7.99 7.63 5.04
C ARG A 193 -7.25 6.56 4.25
N VAL A 194 -7.44 6.54 2.92
CA VAL A 194 -6.60 5.75 2.01
C VAL A 194 -5.16 6.23 2.12
N THR A 195 -4.22 5.29 2.27
CA THR A 195 -2.79 5.59 2.43
C THR A 195 -1.93 4.94 1.35
N ARG A 196 -2.37 3.81 0.79
CA ARG A 196 -1.65 3.10 -0.28
C ARG A 196 -2.63 2.51 -1.28
N VAL A 197 -2.20 2.51 -2.54
CA VAL A 197 -2.79 1.74 -3.62
C VAL A 197 -1.65 1.08 -4.40
N ALA A 198 -1.73 -0.23 -4.65
CA ALA A 198 -0.69 -0.97 -5.34
C ALA A 198 -1.32 -1.87 -6.40
N PHE A 199 -0.63 -2.02 -7.53
CA PHE A 199 -1.11 -2.76 -8.70
C PHE A 199 -0.09 -3.86 -9.03
N PRO A 200 -0.44 -5.15 -8.92
CA PRO A 200 0.43 -6.22 -9.38
C PRO A 200 0.62 -6.19 -10.90
N TYR A 201 1.78 -6.64 -11.36
CA TYR A 201 2.06 -6.81 -12.79
C TYR A 201 1.23 -7.92 -13.44
N THR A 202 0.69 -8.85 -12.65
CA THR A 202 -0.28 -9.88 -13.07
C THR A 202 -1.70 -9.35 -13.22
N GLY A 203 -1.93 -8.05 -12.98
CA GLY A 203 -3.25 -7.46 -12.87
C GLY A 203 -3.79 -7.47 -11.44
N GLY A 204 -4.99 -6.90 -11.25
CA GLY A 204 -5.58 -6.72 -9.93
C GLY A 204 -5.14 -5.44 -9.21
N TRP A 205 -5.42 -5.36 -7.91
CA TRP A 205 -5.10 -4.19 -7.08
C TRP A 205 -5.16 -4.50 -5.59
N ALA A 206 -4.49 -3.67 -4.80
CA ALA A 206 -4.59 -3.61 -3.34
C ALA A 206 -4.81 -2.15 -2.91
N VAL A 207 -5.78 -1.90 -2.04
CA VAL A 207 -6.07 -0.61 -1.42
C VAL A 207 -5.92 -0.75 0.08
N VAL A 208 -5.14 0.14 0.71
CA VAL A 208 -4.95 0.19 2.16
C VAL A 208 -5.45 1.52 2.70
N ALA A 209 -6.22 1.48 3.78
CA ALA A 209 -6.71 2.66 4.50
C ALA A 209 -6.65 2.42 6.02
N GLY A 210 -5.59 2.92 6.65
CA GLY A 210 -5.31 2.68 8.07
C GLY A 210 -5.03 1.19 8.33
N ASN A 211 -5.82 0.56 9.18
CA ASN A 211 -5.74 -0.88 9.50
C ASN A 211 -6.64 -1.76 8.63
N ALA A 212 -7.38 -1.18 7.66
CA ALA A 212 -8.22 -1.93 6.74
C ALA A 212 -7.58 -1.97 5.35
N PHE A 213 -7.86 -3.04 4.61
CA PHE A 213 -7.46 -3.17 3.23
C PHE A 213 -8.51 -3.95 2.41
N TYR A 214 -8.48 -3.74 1.11
CA TYR A 214 -9.20 -4.54 0.12
C TYR A 214 -8.25 -4.91 -1.01
N THR A 215 -8.44 -6.08 -1.58
CA THR A 215 -7.58 -6.59 -2.66
C THR A 215 -8.42 -7.33 -3.68
N ARG A 216 -7.95 -7.35 -4.92
CA ARG A 216 -8.50 -8.21 -5.98
C ARG A 216 -7.34 -8.75 -6.81
N ASN A 217 -7.36 -10.05 -7.08
CA ASN A 217 -6.39 -10.75 -7.95
C ASN A 217 -4.93 -10.47 -7.59
N ILE A 218 -4.60 -10.51 -6.29
CA ILE A 218 -3.21 -10.51 -5.82
C ILE A 218 -2.78 -11.93 -5.46
N ASP A 219 -1.48 -12.16 -5.34
CA ASP A 219 -0.93 -13.43 -4.83
C ASP A 219 -1.60 -13.85 -3.51
N ASN A 220 -2.04 -15.11 -3.42
CA ASN A 220 -2.81 -15.59 -2.27
C ASN A 220 -1.99 -15.52 -0.97
N GLU A 221 -0.68 -15.85 -1.00
CA GLU A 221 0.17 -15.73 0.19
C GLU A 221 0.29 -14.26 0.62
N CYS A 222 0.44 -13.33 -0.33
CA CYS A 222 0.41 -11.90 -0.06
C CYS A 222 -0.87 -11.51 0.69
N PHE A 223 -2.04 -11.92 0.19
CA PHE A 223 -3.32 -11.65 0.85
C PHE A 223 -3.40 -12.26 2.26
N GLN A 224 -2.97 -13.51 2.45
CA GLN A 224 -2.94 -14.14 3.78
C GLN A 224 -2.02 -13.37 4.74
N GLN A 225 -0.87 -12.89 4.28
CA GLN A 225 0.06 -12.11 5.11
C GLN A 225 -0.51 -10.72 5.44
N MET A 226 -1.21 -10.06 4.49
CA MET A 226 -1.93 -8.82 4.81
C MET A 226 -2.97 -9.03 5.92
N LYS A 227 -3.70 -10.16 5.90
CA LYS A 227 -4.64 -10.51 6.99
C LYS A 227 -3.93 -10.74 8.31
N LYS A 228 -2.76 -11.41 8.31
CA LYS A 228 -1.95 -11.62 9.52
C LYS A 228 -1.48 -10.30 10.14
N PHE A 229 -0.98 -9.37 9.31
CA PHE A 229 -0.61 -8.02 9.75
C PHE A 229 -1.79 -7.30 10.41
N ALA A 230 -2.96 -7.31 9.75
CA ALA A 230 -4.16 -6.67 10.28
C ALA A 230 -4.65 -7.33 11.59
N ALA A 231 -4.66 -8.66 11.67
CA ALA A 231 -5.04 -9.40 12.88
C ALA A 231 -4.07 -9.16 14.05
N GLY A 232 -2.78 -8.99 13.75
CA GLY A 232 -1.76 -8.61 14.73
C GLY A 232 -1.76 -7.13 15.11
N GLY A 233 -2.71 -6.33 14.62
CA GLY A 233 -2.78 -4.89 14.91
C GLY A 233 -1.66 -4.07 14.25
N GLN A 234 -0.94 -4.64 13.28
CA GLN A 234 0.18 -3.99 12.59
C GLN A 234 -0.32 -3.32 11.30
N PRO A 235 -0.41 -1.98 11.23
CA PRO A 235 -0.91 -1.31 10.05
C PRO A 235 0.05 -1.51 8.87
N ILE A 236 -0.51 -1.79 7.69
CA ILE A 236 0.29 -1.93 6.47
C ILE A 236 0.63 -0.52 5.97
N HIS A 237 1.92 -0.22 5.94
CA HIS A 237 2.44 1.09 5.56
C HIS A 237 2.99 1.13 4.14
N ASN A 238 3.38 -0.01 3.58
CA ASN A 238 3.77 -0.12 2.18
C ASN A 238 3.40 -1.51 1.63
N VAL A 239 2.96 -1.52 0.37
CA VAL A 239 2.71 -2.71 -0.44
C VAL A 239 3.38 -2.45 -1.78
N ALA A 240 4.27 -3.34 -2.20
CA ALA A 240 4.98 -3.23 -3.47
C ALA A 240 4.92 -4.55 -4.23
N PHE A 241 4.68 -4.49 -5.53
CA PHE A 241 4.70 -5.64 -6.43
C PHE A 241 5.88 -5.49 -7.40
N SER A 242 6.64 -6.57 -7.58
CA SER A 242 7.81 -6.62 -8.44
C SER A 242 7.40 -6.93 -9.87
N PRO A 243 8.08 -6.35 -10.89
CA PRO A 243 7.86 -6.71 -12.29
C PRO A 243 8.31 -8.13 -12.63
N VAL A 244 9.10 -8.77 -11.77
CA VAL A 244 9.65 -10.10 -12.02
C VAL A 244 9.11 -11.12 -11.03
N ARG A 245 8.96 -12.37 -11.49
CA ARG A 245 8.66 -13.56 -10.66
C ARG A 245 7.40 -13.43 -9.79
N ASN A 246 6.46 -12.56 -10.14
CA ASN A 246 5.28 -12.25 -9.32
C ASN A 246 5.66 -11.96 -7.85
N GLY A 247 6.77 -11.22 -7.65
CA GLY A 247 7.29 -10.89 -6.33
C GLY A 247 6.50 -9.78 -5.66
N TRP A 248 6.52 -9.76 -4.33
CA TRP A 248 5.79 -8.75 -3.55
C TRP A 248 6.44 -8.51 -2.19
N SER A 249 6.15 -7.34 -1.61
CA SER A 249 6.59 -6.96 -0.27
C SER A 249 5.50 -6.22 0.49
N LEU A 250 5.39 -6.52 1.77
CA LEU A 250 4.55 -5.86 2.77
C LEU A 250 5.44 -5.30 3.86
N ILE A 251 5.16 -4.07 4.30
CA ILE A 251 5.92 -3.39 5.34
C ILE A 251 4.97 -2.69 6.30
N SER A 252 5.20 -2.88 7.59
CA SER A 252 4.67 -2.12 8.71
C SER A 252 5.82 -1.39 9.42
N ARG A 253 5.50 -0.33 10.16
CA ARG A 253 6.51 0.46 10.89
C ARG A 253 6.55 0.15 12.39
N GLY A 254 5.74 -0.80 12.86
CA GLY A 254 5.50 -1.02 14.29
C GLY A 254 4.42 -0.07 14.76
#